data_AF-A0A8X7VN66-F1
#
_entry.id   AF-A0A8X7VN66-F1
#
_cell.length_a   1.000
_cell.length_b   1.000
_cell.length_c   1.000
_cell.angle_alpha   90.00
_cell.angle_beta   90.00
_cell.angle_gamma   90.00
#
_symmetry.space_group_name_H-M   'P 1'
#
loop_
_entity.id
_entity.type
_entity.pdbx_description
1 polymer ?
#
loop_
_entity_poly.entity_id
_entity_poly.type
_entity_poly.pdbx_seq_one_letter_code
_entity_poly.pdbx_strand_id
1 'polypeptide(L)'
;MSKWMKALADRRRVYHFFDVLSVPWGLGMPSLFLKTCYEERNPSTIYIKGVHFFFSFGFKEEGLSLLKQAADVGYEHAVYLHAITRVIYWSDGQYMSCIPR
;
A
#
# COMPACT_ATOMS: atom_id res chain seq x y z
N MET A 1 -14.10 -23.54 9.28
CA MET A 1 -12.90 -23.45 8.41
C MET A 1 -12.50 -24.86 7.97
N SER A 2 -12.54 -25.19 6.67
CA SER A 2 -12.20 -26.55 6.20
C SER A 2 -10.68 -26.80 6.23
N LYS A 3 -10.26 -28.08 6.28
CA LYS A 3 -8.85 -28.49 6.28
C LYS A 3 -8.05 -27.86 5.12
N TRP A 4 -8.68 -27.76 3.96
CA TRP A 4 -8.10 -27.17 2.75
C TRP A 4 -7.95 -25.65 2.83
N MET A 5 -8.92 -24.96 3.43
CA MET A 5 -8.81 -23.51 3.66
C MET A 5 -7.67 -23.16 4.62
N LYS A 6 -7.45 -23.99 5.65
CA LYS A 6 -6.29 -23.83 6.55
C LYS A 6 -4.97 -24.08 5.84
N ALA A 7 -4.87 -25.17 5.06
CA ALA A 7 -3.66 -25.48 4.30
C ALA A 7 -3.35 -24.44 3.21
N LEU A 8 -4.38 -23.81 2.64
CA LEU A 8 -4.22 -22.71 1.68
C LEU A 8 -3.72 -21.45 2.39
N ALA A 9 -4.27 -21.11 3.56
CA ALA A 9 -3.81 -20.00 4.38
C ALA A 9 -2.36 -20.17 4.88
N ASP A 10 -1.90 -21.40 5.12
CA ASP A 10 -0.50 -21.68 5.51
C ASP A 10 0.50 -21.48 4.35
N ARG A 11 0.04 -21.34 3.11
CA ARG A 11 0.92 -21.03 1.99
C ARG A 11 1.23 -19.53 1.98
N ARG A 12 2.48 -19.18 2.32
CA ARG A 12 3.10 -17.84 2.21
C ARG A 12 2.95 -17.07 0.88
N ARG A 13 2.33 -17.68 -0.13
CA ARG A 13 2.04 -17.04 -1.41
C ARG A 13 0.65 -16.44 -1.45
N VAL A 14 -0.28 -16.97 -0.66
CA VAL A 14 -1.69 -16.56 -0.73
C VAL A 14 -1.85 -15.13 -0.25
N TYR A 15 -1.24 -14.76 0.89
CA TYR A 15 -1.29 -13.37 1.33
C TYR A 15 -0.37 -12.46 0.52
N HIS A 16 0.77 -12.95 0.02
CA HIS A 16 1.61 -12.14 -0.86
C HIS A 16 0.90 -11.64 -2.12
N PHE A 17 0.07 -12.46 -2.79
CA PHE A 17 -0.63 -12.06 -4.03
C PHE A 17 -2.03 -11.46 -3.80
N PHE A 18 -2.54 -11.48 -2.57
CA PHE A 18 -3.86 -10.95 -2.26
C PHE A 18 -3.88 -9.42 -2.34
N ASP A 19 -4.78 -8.84 -3.13
CA ASP A 19 -4.98 -7.39 -3.11
C ASP A 19 -5.91 -7.00 -1.96
N VAL A 20 -5.34 -6.40 -0.92
CA VAL A 20 -6.11 -5.96 0.25
C VAL A 20 -7.09 -4.83 -0.10
N LEU A 21 -6.89 -4.10 -1.21
CA LEU A 21 -7.86 -3.12 -1.68
C LEU A 21 -9.17 -3.76 -2.16
N SER A 22 -9.17 -5.05 -2.51
CA SER A 22 -10.38 -5.75 -2.92
C SER A 22 -11.35 -6.04 -1.77
N VAL A 23 -10.94 -5.77 -0.52
CA VAL A 23 -11.78 -6.05 0.65
C VAL A 23 -12.59 -4.81 1.05
N PRO A 24 -13.88 -4.94 1.37
CA PRO A 24 -14.68 -3.82 1.86
C PRO A 24 -14.17 -3.30 3.22
N TRP A 25 -13.35 -2.25 3.18
CA TRP A 25 -12.76 -1.58 4.34
C TRP A 25 -13.77 -1.06 5.36
N GLY A 26 -14.98 -0.72 4.92
CA GLY A 26 -16.09 -0.27 5.77
C GLY A 26 -16.69 -1.35 6.68
N LEU A 27 -16.32 -2.63 6.47
CA LEU A 27 -16.81 -3.75 7.29
C LEU A 27 -15.86 -4.15 8.42
N GLY A 28 -14.77 -3.38 8.63
CA GLY A 28 -13.79 -3.67 9.68
C GLY A 28 -12.92 -4.87 9.31
N MET A 29 -11.82 -4.62 8.61
CA MET A 29 -10.87 -5.67 8.27
C MET A 29 -10.21 -6.26 9.52
N PRO A 30 -10.11 -7.61 9.65
CA PRO A 30 -9.46 -8.21 10.81
C PRO A 30 -8.01 -7.75 10.91
N SER A 31 -7.63 -7.16 12.05
CA SER A 31 -6.29 -6.62 12.30
C SER A 31 -5.19 -7.68 12.15
N LEU A 32 -5.48 -8.93 12.52
CA LEU A 32 -4.57 -10.06 12.37
C LEU A 32 -4.28 -10.35 10.89
N PHE A 33 -5.28 -10.27 10.02
CA PHE A 33 -5.12 -10.52 8.58
C PHE A 33 -4.19 -9.50 7.93
N LEU A 34 -4.40 -8.21 8.21
CA LEU A 34 -3.52 -7.14 7.71
C LEU A 34 -2.10 -7.30 8.23
N LYS A 35 -1.94 -7.67 9.50
CA LYS A 35 -0.63 -7.94 10.11
C LYS A 35 0.10 -9.07 9.38
N THR A 36 -0.57 -10.19 9.13
CA THR A 36 0.02 -11.32 8.40
C THR A 36 0.39 -10.94 6.97
N CYS A 37 -0.48 -10.22 6.24
CA CYS A 37 -0.16 -9.74 4.89
C CYS A 37 1.08 -8.84 4.88
N TYR A 38 1.19 -7.94 5.86
CA TYR A 38 2.35 -7.07 6.00
C TYR A 38 3.63 -7.86 6.30
N GLU A 39 3.58 -8.86 7.20
CA GLU A 39 4.72 -9.73 7.51
C GLU A 39 5.20 -10.54 6.29
N GLU A 40 4.27 -10.91 5.39
CA GLU A 40 4.59 -11.55 4.11
C GLU A 40 5.06 -10.58 3.02
N ARG A 41 5.25 -9.30 3.36
CA ARG A 41 5.62 -8.23 2.41
C ARG A 41 4.65 -8.08 1.25
N ASN A 42 3.36 -8.32 1.51
CA ASN A 42 2.31 -8.08 0.53
C ASN A 42 2.36 -6.61 0.06
N PRO A 43 2.48 -6.37 -1.26
CA PRO A 43 2.63 -5.02 -1.80
C PRO A 43 1.46 -4.10 -1.49
N SER A 44 0.23 -4.60 -1.55
CA SER A 44 -0.97 -3.80 -1.28
C SER A 44 -1.04 -3.34 0.17
N THR A 45 -0.59 -4.16 1.13
CA THR A 45 -0.55 -3.81 2.55
C THR A 45 0.55 -2.78 2.84
N ILE A 46 1.72 -2.95 2.20
CA ILE A 46 2.81 -1.96 2.26
C ILE A 46 2.34 -0.62 1.70
N TYR A 47 1.66 -0.63 0.55
CA TYR A 47 1.07 0.56 -0.07
C TYR A 47 0.11 1.28 0.89
N ILE A 48 -0.85 0.56 1.48
CA ILE A 48 -1.86 1.18 2.37
C ILE A 48 -1.20 1.77 3.61
N LYS A 49 -0.23 1.08 4.19
CA LYS A 49 0.55 1.63 5.30
C LYS A 49 1.30 2.89 4.90
N GLY A 50 1.92 2.89 3.70
CA GLY A 50 2.58 4.05 3.13
C GLY A 50 1.64 5.24 2.94
N VAL A 51 0.45 5.01 2.38
CA VAL A 51 -0.61 6.03 2.25
C VAL A 51 -1.00 6.60 3.61
N HIS A 52 -1.24 5.75 4.59
CA HIS A 52 -1.65 6.19 5.93
C HIS A 52 -0.56 6.99 6.64
N PHE A 53 0.70 6.53 6.53
CA PHE A 53 1.84 7.24 7.10
C PHE A 53 2.03 8.61 6.45
N PHE A 54 1.97 8.67 5.13
CA PHE A 54 2.21 9.90 4.38
C PHE A 54 1.07 10.92 4.55
N PHE A 55 -0.19 10.51 4.31
CA PHE A 55 -1.33 11.43 4.22
C PHE A 55 -2.08 11.61 5.54
N SER A 56 -2.14 10.59 6.40
CA SER A 56 -2.92 10.66 7.65
C SER A 56 -2.07 11.03 8.86
N PHE A 57 -0.86 10.46 8.97
CA PHE A 57 0.04 10.71 10.12
C PHE A 57 1.11 11.78 9.86
N GLY A 58 1.32 12.18 8.62
CA GLY A 58 2.31 13.20 8.26
C GLY A 58 3.78 12.72 8.30
N PHE A 59 4.02 11.41 8.45
CA PHE A 59 5.34 10.79 8.33
C PHE A 59 5.74 10.66 6.87
N LYS A 60 6.18 11.78 6.28
CA LYS A 60 6.42 11.90 4.84
C LYS A 60 7.52 10.99 4.33
N GLU A 61 8.67 10.93 5.00
CA GLU A 61 9.80 10.13 4.51
C GLU A 61 9.53 8.63 4.66
N GLU A 62 9.02 8.20 5.80
CA GLU A 62 8.67 6.81 6.06
C GLU A 62 7.52 6.34 5.16
N GLY A 63 6.50 7.19 4.99
CA GLY A 63 5.39 6.92 4.08
C GLY A 63 5.86 6.77 2.64
N LEU A 64 6.73 7.68 2.17
CA LEU A 64 7.28 7.62 0.82
C LEU A 64 8.21 6.41 0.61
N SER A 65 8.99 6.04 1.62
CA SER A 65 9.83 4.84 1.60
C SER A 65 9.00 3.56 1.43
N LEU A 66 7.87 3.45 2.15
CA LEU A 66 6.94 2.33 2.00
C LEU A 66 6.28 2.32 0.61
N LEU A 67 5.83 3.48 0.11
CA LEU A 67 5.28 3.60 -1.24
C LEU A 67 6.32 3.19 -2.30
N LYS A 68 7.58 3.61 -2.15
CA LYS A 68 8.68 3.19 -3.02
C LYS A 68 8.88 1.68 -2.97
N GLN A 69 8.88 1.06 -1.78
CA GLN A 69 9.05 -0.38 -1.63
C GLN A 69 7.96 -1.16 -2.39
N ALA A 70 6.71 -0.74 -2.27
CA ALA A 70 5.60 -1.37 -3.01
C ALA A 70 5.70 -1.11 -4.53
N ALA A 71 6.19 0.06 -4.94
CA ALA A 71 6.41 0.39 -6.34
C ALA A 71 7.56 -0.43 -6.96
N ASP A 72 8.66 -0.64 -6.23
CA ASP A 72 9.84 -1.38 -6.70
C ASP A 72 9.52 -2.86 -6.97
N VAL A 73 8.46 -3.41 -6.34
CA VAL A 73 7.93 -4.76 -6.63
C VAL A 73 6.81 -4.77 -7.69
N GLY A 74 6.52 -3.63 -8.31
CA GLY A 74 5.60 -3.50 -9.43
C GLY A 74 4.12 -3.32 -9.07
N TYR A 75 3.80 -2.92 -7.82
CA TYR A 75 2.42 -2.69 -7.46
C TYR A 75 1.89 -1.38 -8.07
N GLU A 76 0.99 -1.50 -9.05
CA GLU A 76 0.57 -0.41 -9.94
C GLU A 76 0.12 0.85 -9.18
N HIS A 77 -0.71 0.69 -8.14
CA HIS A 77 -1.17 1.81 -7.32
C HIS A 77 -0.02 2.55 -6.62
N ALA A 78 0.99 1.81 -6.14
CA ALA A 78 2.17 2.40 -5.51
C ALA A 78 3.09 3.08 -6.54
N VAL A 79 3.26 2.49 -7.73
CA VAL A 79 4.04 3.10 -8.82
C VAL A 79 3.47 4.46 -9.18
N TYR A 80 2.16 4.51 -9.44
CA TYR A 80 1.46 5.74 -9.78
C TYR A 80 1.58 6.78 -8.65
N LEU A 81 1.26 6.38 -7.42
CA LEU A 81 1.22 7.32 -6.29
C LEU A 81 2.61 7.84 -5.92
N HIS A 82 3.63 6.98 -5.90
CA HIS A 82 5.01 7.39 -5.64
C HIS A 82 5.50 8.37 -6.70
N ALA A 83 5.20 8.12 -7.98
CA ALA A 83 5.58 9.01 -9.08
C ALA A 83 4.94 10.39 -8.94
N ILE A 84 3.61 10.46 -8.78
CA ILE A 84 2.91 11.75 -8.61
C ILE A 84 3.37 12.48 -7.35
N THR A 85 3.55 11.78 -6.24
CA THR A 85 4.03 12.40 -4.98
C THR A 85 5.41 13.02 -5.19
N ARG A 86 6.34 12.35 -5.87
CA ARG A 86 7.64 12.94 -6.21
C ARG A 86 7.52 14.16 -7.13
N VAL A 87 6.63 14.12 -8.12
CA VAL A 87 6.41 15.26 -9.01
C VAL A 87 5.90 16.47 -8.23
N ILE A 88 4.90 16.28 -7.36
CA ILE A 88 4.28 17.38 -6.62
C ILE A 88 5.24 18.01 -5.59
N TYR A 89 5.98 17.20 -4.84
CA TYR A 89 6.74 17.69 -3.68
C TYR A 89 8.23 17.96 -3.97
N TRP A 90 8.79 17.35 -5.03
CA TRP A 90 10.22 17.42 -5.33
C TRP A 90 10.56 17.87 -6.76
N SER A 91 9.58 18.08 -7.64
CA SER A 91 9.82 18.92 -8.82
C SER A 91 9.67 20.39 -8.43
N ASP A 92 10.27 21.32 -9.17
CA ASP A 92 10.33 22.77 -8.89
C ASP A 92 8.96 23.50 -8.93
N GLY A 93 7.88 22.86 -8.49
CA GLY A 93 6.55 23.47 -8.34
C GLY A 93 5.81 23.74 -9.66
N GLN A 94 6.41 23.48 -10.82
CA GLN A 94 5.83 23.82 -12.12
C GLN A 94 4.51 23.10 -12.43
N TYR A 95 4.19 21.99 -11.75
CA TYR A 95 2.91 21.29 -11.95
C TYR A 95 1.74 21.95 -11.19
N MET A 96 2.01 22.56 -10.05
CA MET A 96 0.96 23.17 -9.21
C MET A 96 0.54 24.56 -9.68
N SER A 97 1.31 25.20 -10.57
CA SER A 97 0.94 26.47 -11.21
C SER A 97 -0.13 26.32 -12.29
N CYS A 98 -0.36 25.10 -12.80
CA CYS A 98 -1.35 24.82 -13.86
C CYS A 98 -2.73 24.40 -13.32
N ILE A 99 -2.87 24.18 -12.01
CA ILE A 99 -4.15 23.83 -11.39
C ILE A 99 -4.83 25.13 -10.94
N PRO A 100 -6.02 25.48 -11.50
CA PRO A 100 -6.74 26.68 -11.09
C PRO A 100 -7.08 26.65 -9.59
N ARG A 101 -7.03 27.83 -8.96
CA ARG A 101 -7.46 28.01 -7.56
C ARG A 101 -8.97 27.89 -7.40
#